data_AF-A0AAU3PWT7-F1
#
_entry.id   AF-A0AAU3PWT7-F1
#
_cell.length_a   1.000
_cell.length_b   1.000
_cell.length_c   1.000
_cell.angle_alpha   90.00
_cell.angle_beta   90.00
_cell.angle_gamma   90.00
#
_symmetry.space_group_name_H-M   'P 1'
#
loop_
_entity.id
_entity.type
_entity.pdbx_description
1 polymer ?
#
loop_
_entity_poly.entity_id
_entity_poly.type
_entity_poly.pdbx_seq_one_letter_code
_entity_poly.pdbx_strand_id
1 'polypeptide(L)'
;MSAKPGVSGQDFAIVPDEVAEAGAYVQQVAESLVNGLCSLDREITSVLGNWTGAAADAFGSGWTETKEGAADVLDALAIMAGLLGVASKTIAHQDTAGATYLSSLDLPSL
;
A
#
# COMPACT_ATOMS: atom_id res chain seq x y z
N MET A 1 -26.14 -43.88 -9.41
CA MET A 1 -26.02 -42.40 -9.31
C MET A 1 -24.75 -42.12 -8.53
N SER A 2 -23.65 -41.85 -9.24
CA SER A 2 -22.35 -41.57 -8.62
C SER A 2 -22.31 -40.10 -8.21
N ALA A 3 -22.13 -39.83 -6.92
CA ALA A 3 -21.92 -38.49 -6.43
C ALA A 3 -20.57 -37.97 -6.96
N LYS A 4 -20.62 -36.86 -7.71
CA LYS A 4 -19.46 -36.08 -8.11
C LYS A 4 -18.83 -35.50 -6.83
N PRO A 5 -17.51 -35.61 -6.60
CA PRO A 5 -16.89 -34.91 -5.49
C PRO A 5 -17.14 -33.42 -5.70
N GLY A 6 -17.80 -32.79 -4.74
CA GLY A 6 -17.88 -31.34 -4.69
C GLY A 6 -16.46 -30.79 -4.65
N VAL A 7 -16.20 -29.77 -5.47
CA VAL A 7 -15.07 -28.87 -5.26
C VAL A 7 -15.37 -28.15 -3.94
N SER A 8 -15.03 -28.79 -2.82
CA SER A 8 -15.06 -28.19 -1.50
C SER A 8 -13.96 -27.16 -1.47
N GLY A 9 -14.36 -25.88 -1.41
CA GLY A 9 -13.50 -24.75 -1.10
C GLY A 9 -12.29 -24.63 -2.02
N GLN A 10 -12.42 -23.86 -3.10
CA GLN A 10 -11.31 -22.95 -3.36
C GLN A 10 -11.31 -21.99 -2.16
N ASP A 11 -10.58 -22.38 -1.12
CA ASP A 11 -10.28 -21.52 0.01
C ASP A 11 -9.80 -20.22 -0.61
N PHE A 12 -10.57 -19.16 -0.37
CA PHE A 12 -10.11 -17.81 -0.57
C PHE A 12 -9.06 -17.56 0.52
N ALA A 13 -7.92 -18.24 0.40
CA ALA A 13 -6.74 -17.93 1.16
C ALA A 13 -6.23 -16.63 0.55
N ILE A 14 -6.47 -15.51 1.24
CA ILE A 14 -5.61 -14.36 1.05
C ILE A 14 -4.20 -14.88 1.33
N VAL A 15 -3.41 -15.01 0.28
CA VAL A 15 -2.05 -15.47 0.41
C VAL A 15 -1.30 -14.31 1.11
N PRO A 16 -0.69 -14.56 2.28
CA PRO A 16 -0.07 -13.51 3.09
C PRO A 16 0.98 -12.69 2.33
N ASP A 17 1.62 -13.32 1.34
CA ASP A 17 2.68 -12.75 0.52
C ASP A 17 2.15 -11.61 -0.37
N GLU A 18 0.96 -11.74 -0.95
CA GLU A 18 0.34 -10.76 -1.83
C GLU A 18 -0.06 -9.50 -1.06
N VAL A 19 -0.50 -9.64 0.21
CA VAL A 19 -0.80 -8.49 1.08
C VAL A 19 0.48 -7.77 1.49
N ALA A 20 1.56 -8.52 1.74
CA ALA A 20 2.87 -7.95 2.03
C ALA A 20 3.45 -7.23 0.80
N GLU A 21 3.32 -7.82 -0.39
CA GLU A 21 3.74 -7.22 -1.66
C GLU A 21 2.96 -5.93 -1.96
N ALA A 22 1.64 -5.94 -1.78
CA ALA A 22 0.83 -4.74 -1.90
C ALA A 22 1.28 -3.63 -0.94
N GLY A 23 1.61 -3.98 0.31
CA GLY A 23 2.15 -3.02 1.29
C GLY A 23 3.48 -2.42 0.85
N ALA A 24 4.39 -3.26 0.33
CA ALA A 24 5.68 -2.83 -0.19
C ALA A 24 5.54 -1.96 -1.44
N TYR A 25 4.59 -2.28 -2.33
CA TYR A 25 4.31 -1.47 -3.51
C TYR A 25 3.78 -0.08 -3.14
N VAL A 26 2.85 0.01 -2.18
CA VAL A 26 2.33 1.30 -1.69
C VAL A 26 3.46 2.18 -1.13
N GLN A 27 4.41 1.59 -0.39
CA GLN A 27 5.58 2.33 0.10
C GLN A 27 6.46 2.85 -1.04
N GLN A 28 6.75 2.04 -2.05
CA GLN A 28 7.55 2.46 -3.22
C GLN A 28 6.88 3.60 -4.00
N VAL A 29 5.55 3.58 -4.12
CA VAL A 29 4.80 4.68 -4.75
C VAL A 29 4.92 5.96 -3.92
N ALA A 30 4.82 5.88 -2.59
CA ALA A 30 4.99 7.04 -1.70
C ALA A 30 6.41 7.62 -1.79
N GLU A 31 7.44 6.77 -1.81
CA GLU A 31 8.83 7.19 -1.99
C GLU A 31 9.05 7.87 -3.35
N SER A 32 8.48 7.31 -4.41
CA SER A 32 8.57 7.89 -5.75
C SER A 32 7.91 9.28 -5.81
N LEU A 33 6.73 9.41 -5.17
CA LEU A 33 6.00 10.67 -5.10
C LEU A 33 6.77 11.76 -4.35
N VAL A 34 7.28 11.46 -3.14
CA VAL A 34 8.03 12.45 -2.34
C VAL A 34 9.32 12.88 -3.05
N ASN A 35 10.03 11.94 -3.68
CA ASN A 35 11.26 12.24 -4.43
C ASN A 35 10.97 13.13 -5.64
N GLY A 36 9.89 12.83 -6.38
CA GLY A 36 9.44 13.64 -7.51
C GLY A 36 9.07 15.06 -7.09
N LEU A 37 8.29 15.22 -6.03
CA LEU A 37 7.90 16.52 -5.47
C LEU A 37 9.12 17.34 -5.05
N CYS A 38 10.08 16.73 -4.35
CA CYS A 38 11.31 17.42 -3.95
C CYS A 38 12.15 17.87 -5.15
N SER A 39 12.14 17.11 -6.26
CA SER A 39 12.82 17.56 -7.49
C SER A 39 12.11 18.76 -8.11
N LEU A 40 10.81 18.65 -8.29
CA LEU A 40 9.99 19.71 -8.86
C LEU A 40 10.04 20.98 -8.02
N ASP A 41 10.03 20.88 -6.69
CA ASP A 41 10.09 22.05 -5.81
C ASP A 41 11.40 22.85 -6.00
N ARG A 42 12.53 22.16 -6.18
CA ARG A 42 13.82 22.80 -6.48
C ARG A 42 13.80 23.50 -7.84
N GLU A 43 13.31 22.82 -8.87
CA GLU A 43 13.21 23.35 -10.23
C GLU A 43 12.27 24.57 -10.28
N ILE A 44 11.10 24.46 -9.68
CA ILE A 44 10.08 25.51 -9.64
C ILE A 44 10.57 26.71 -8.83
N THR A 45 11.22 26.49 -7.69
CA THR A 45 11.84 27.57 -6.90
C THR A 45 12.89 28.32 -7.74
N SER A 46 13.69 27.59 -8.52
CA SER A 46 14.69 28.20 -9.42
C SER A 46 14.04 29.03 -10.52
N VAL A 47 12.97 28.54 -11.14
CA VAL A 47 12.22 29.25 -12.19
C VAL A 47 11.55 30.51 -11.63
N LEU A 48 10.83 30.39 -10.51
CA LEU A 48 10.14 31.51 -9.86
C LEU A 48 11.09 32.56 -9.27
N GLY A 49 12.36 32.22 -9.04
CA GLY A 49 13.39 33.19 -8.67
C GLY A 49 13.74 34.19 -9.78
N ASN A 50 13.50 33.83 -11.05
CA ASN A 50 13.85 34.66 -12.22
C ASN A 50 12.62 35.11 -13.02
N TRP A 51 11.50 34.41 -12.88
CA TRP A 51 10.24 34.71 -13.54
C TRP A 51 9.32 35.49 -12.60
N THR A 52 8.86 36.67 -13.04
CA THR A 52 8.03 37.57 -12.23
C THR A 52 6.77 38.02 -12.96
N GLY A 53 5.83 38.59 -12.18
CA GLY A 53 4.54 39.09 -12.67
C GLY A 53 3.38 38.14 -12.37
N ALA A 54 2.16 38.57 -12.71
CA ALA A 54 0.93 37.89 -12.29
C ALA A 54 0.84 36.40 -12.67
N ALA A 55 1.44 36.01 -13.79
CA ALA A 55 1.48 34.61 -14.20
C ALA A 55 2.41 33.76 -13.31
N ALA A 56 3.54 34.32 -12.86
CA ALA A 56 4.45 33.67 -11.92
C ALA A 56 3.78 33.51 -10.54
N ASP A 57 3.06 34.54 -10.09
CA ASP A 57 2.31 34.50 -8.83
C ASP A 57 1.22 33.41 -8.86
N ALA A 58 0.44 33.36 -9.95
CA ALA A 58 -0.59 32.34 -10.14
C ALA A 58 0.00 30.93 -10.19
N PHE A 59 1.14 30.75 -10.88
CA PHE A 59 1.84 29.47 -10.92
C PHE A 59 2.36 29.06 -9.53
N GLY A 60 2.96 29.98 -8.77
CA GLY A 60 3.43 29.72 -7.42
C GLY A 60 2.30 29.34 -6.45
N SER A 61 1.13 29.99 -6.58
CA SER A 61 -0.07 29.60 -5.85
C SER A 61 -0.51 28.18 -6.20
N GLY A 62 -0.62 27.87 -7.51
CA GLY A 62 -0.99 26.51 -7.96
C GLY A 62 0.04 25.44 -7.54
N TRP A 63 1.32 25.78 -7.51
CA TRP A 63 2.35 24.88 -6.99
C TRP A 63 2.20 24.62 -5.49
N THR A 64 1.81 25.63 -4.72
CA THR A 64 1.54 25.47 -3.29
C THR A 64 0.36 24.53 -3.05
N GLU A 65 -0.75 24.74 -3.78
CA GLU A 65 -1.92 23.84 -3.74
C GLU A 65 -1.57 22.41 -4.17
N THR A 66 -0.71 22.27 -5.19
CA THR A 66 -0.22 20.95 -5.64
C THR A 66 0.54 20.24 -4.51
N LYS A 67 1.39 20.94 -3.77
CA LYS A 67 2.13 20.35 -2.63
C LYS A 67 1.21 19.94 -1.49
N GLU A 68 0.16 20.72 -1.22
CA GLU A 68 -0.86 20.38 -0.22
C GLU A 68 -1.61 19.10 -0.63
N GLY A 69 -2.13 19.02 -1.86
CA GLY A 69 -2.80 17.81 -2.33
C GLY A 69 -1.88 16.59 -2.39
N ALA A 70 -0.59 16.80 -2.66
CA ALA A 70 0.38 15.71 -2.63
C ALA A 70 0.69 15.21 -1.21
N ALA A 71 0.62 16.09 -0.20
CA ALA A 71 0.68 15.69 1.21
C ALA A 71 -0.51 14.80 1.58
N ASP A 72 -1.72 15.15 1.13
CA ASP A 72 -2.92 14.32 1.35
C ASP A 72 -2.76 12.92 0.74
N VAL A 73 -2.18 12.82 -0.47
CA VAL A 73 -1.91 11.53 -1.12
C VAL A 73 -0.86 10.72 -0.34
N LEU A 74 0.20 11.36 0.14
CA LEU A 74 1.23 10.68 0.95
C LEU A 74 0.66 10.14 2.26
N ASP A 75 -0.21 10.91 2.93
CA ASP A 75 -0.90 10.47 4.14
C ASP A 75 -1.81 9.27 3.87
N ALA A 76 -2.57 9.30 2.76
CA ALA A 76 -3.40 8.19 2.35
C ALA A 76 -2.59 6.92 2.04
N LEU A 77 -1.44 7.06 1.36
CA LEU A 77 -0.51 5.96 1.10
C LEU A 77 0.06 5.39 2.41
N ALA A 78 0.42 6.24 3.37
CA ALA A 78 0.91 5.81 4.68
C ALA A 78 -0.16 5.02 5.46
N ILE A 79 -1.42 5.48 5.43
CA ILE A 79 -2.55 4.76 6.02
C ILE A 79 -2.73 3.38 5.37
N MET A 80 -2.71 3.31 4.04
CA MET A 80 -2.84 2.03 3.32
C MET A 80 -1.70 1.06 3.66
N ALA A 81 -0.45 1.53 3.67
CA ALA A 81 0.70 0.71 4.06
C ALA A 81 0.56 0.17 5.50
N GLY A 82 0.07 1.00 6.43
CA GLY A 82 -0.21 0.59 7.80
C GLY A 82 -1.29 -0.50 7.89
N LEU A 83 -2.41 -0.33 7.19
CA LEU A 83 -3.50 -1.31 7.16
C LEU A 83 -3.06 -2.65 6.55
N LEU A 84 -2.33 -2.62 5.43
CA LEU A 84 -1.79 -3.81 4.78
C LEU A 84 -0.79 -4.54 5.69
N GLY A 85 0.07 -3.80 6.39
CA GLY A 85 0.99 -4.36 7.37
C GLY A 85 0.29 -5.03 8.55
N VAL A 86 -0.82 -4.47 9.03
CA VAL A 86 -1.65 -5.10 10.09
C VAL A 86 -2.33 -6.37 9.57
N ALA A 87 -2.94 -6.31 8.38
CA ALA A 87 -3.62 -7.45 7.77
C ALA A 87 -2.68 -8.64 7.55
N SER A 88 -1.48 -8.40 7.00
CA SER A 88 -0.46 -9.44 6.80
C SER A 88 -0.09 -10.14 8.12
N LYS A 89 0.11 -9.38 9.21
CA LYS A 89 0.40 -9.94 10.55
C LYS A 89 -0.76 -10.76 11.11
N THR A 90 -2.00 -10.30 10.95
CA THR A 90 -3.19 -11.02 11.43
C THR A 90 -3.35 -12.36 10.70
N ILE A 91 -3.16 -12.38 9.38
CA ILE A 91 -3.26 -13.62 8.58
C ILE A 91 -2.16 -14.60 9.01
N ALA A 92 -0.91 -14.17 9.13
CA ALA A 92 0.20 -15.03 9.56
C ALA A 92 -0.03 -15.64 10.96
N HIS A 93 -0.62 -14.86 11.89
CA HIS A 93 -0.97 -15.36 13.22
C HIS A 93 -2.09 -16.40 13.17
N GLN A 94 -3.14 -16.17 12.38
CA GLN A 94 -4.23 -17.14 12.21
C GLN A 94 -3.75 -18.44 11.57
N ASP A 95 -2.88 -18.35 10.56
CA ASP A 95 -2.29 -19.51 9.91
C ASP A 95 -1.44 -20.34 10.89
N THR A 96 -0.56 -19.70 11.64
CA THR A 96 0.27 -20.38 12.67
C THR A 96 -0.60 -21.05 13.74
N ALA A 97 -1.65 -20.36 14.22
CA ALA A 97 -2.57 -20.90 15.21
C ALA A 97 -3.37 -22.09 14.67
N GLY A 98 -3.84 -22.01 13.42
CA GLY A 98 -4.52 -23.09 12.72
C GLY A 98 -3.64 -24.31 12.51
N ALA A 99 -2.41 -24.11 12.03
CA ALA A 99 -1.41 -25.17 11.86
C ALA A 99 -1.05 -25.84 13.19
N THR A 100 -0.93 -25.07 14.26
CA THR A 100 -0.69 -25.61 15.61
C THR A 100 -1.88 -26.42 16.10
N TYR A 101 -3.11 -25.94 15.89
CA TYR A 101 -4.32 -26.67 16.25
C TYR A 101 -4.42 -27.99 15.46
N LEU A 102 -4.24 -27.95 14.14
CA LEU A 102 -4.28 -29.12 13.27
C LEU A 102 -3.19 -30.15 13.61
N SER A 103 -1.98 -29.71 13.91
CA SER A 103 -0.90 -30.62 14.34
C SER A 103 -1.09 -31.16 15.76
N SER A 104 -1.90 -30.49 16.59
CA SER A 104 -2.28 -30.99 17.93
C SER A 104 -3.43 -31.99 17.92
N LEU A 105 -4.19 -32.08 16.82
CA LEU A 105 -5.19 -33.12 16.63
C LEU A 105 -4.45 -34.44 16.37
N ASP A 106 -4.56 -35.38 17.31
CA ASP A 106 -4.10 -36.76 17.12
C ASP A 106 -5.06 -37.46 16.13
N LEU A 107 -4.80 -37.25 14.84
CA LEU A 107 -5.63 -37.80 13.78
C LEU A 107 -5.25 -39.28 13.56
N PRO A 108 -6.20 -40.22 13.64
CA PRO A 108 -5.93 -41.62 13.38
C PRO A 108 -5.39 -41.79 11.95
N SER A 109 -4.36 -42.61 11.79
CA SER A 109 -3.80 -42.94 10.48
C SER A 109 -4.86 -43.66 9.63
N LEU A 110 -5.06 -43.18 8.39
CA LEU A 110 -5.92 -43.81 7.39
C LEU A 110 -5.24 -45.02 6.74
#